data_AF-A0A317C294-F1
#
_entry.id   AF-A0A317C294-F1
#
_cell.length_a   1.000
_cell.length_b   1.000
_cell.length_c   1.000
_cell.angle_alpha   90.00
_cell.angle_beta   90.00
_cell.angle_gamma   90.00
#
_symmetry.space_group_name_H-M   'P 1'
#
loop_
_entity.id
_entity.type
_entity.pdbx_description
1 polymer ?
#
loop_
_entity_poly.entity_id
_entity_poly.type
_entity_poly.pdbx_seq_one_letter_code
_entity_poly.pdbx_strand_id
1 'polypeptide(L)'
;MTFYIDAWLDRPQPFVQVKNKNNQQIVASFEGNELSRALEYGDICLSDFSDPRVETQMELVKSLLLLRCCEDISKEITEIYGAAMTSSLRGGNRNRLGDY
;
A
#
# COMPACT_ATOMS: atom_id res chain seq x y z
N MET A 1 19.46 1.76 14.06
CA MET A 1 18.27 1.39 13.28
C MET A 1 17.33 2.58 13.22
N THR A 2 17.11 3.16 12.04
CA THR A 2 16.43 4.46 11.86
C THR A 2 14.90 4.35 11.81
N PHE A 3 14.36 3.16 11.58
CA PHE A 3 12.92 2.92 11.49
C PHE A 3 12.42 2.04 12.63
N TYR A 4 11.14 2.13 12.95
CA TYR A 4 10.45 1.28 13.92
C TYR A 4 9.00 1.05 13.49
N ILE A 5 8.41 0.01 14.06
CA ILE A 5 7.02 -0.39 13.79
C ILE A 5 6.17 0.12 14.95
N ASP A 6 5.09 0.79 14.60
CA ASP A 6 4.02 1.21 15.49
C ASP A 6 2.74 0.51 15.05
N ALA A 7 2.29 -0.48 15.82
CA ALA A 7 1.16 -1.32 15.47
C ALA A 7 0.22 -1.47 16.66
N TRP A 8 -1.08 -1.26 16.43
CA TRP A 8 -2.13 -1.52 17.41
C TRP A 8 -3.25 -2.28 16.73
N LEU A 9 -3.22 -3.60 16.89
CA LEU A 9 -4.12 -4.53 16.21
C LEU A 9 -5.37 -4.85 17.04
N ASP A 10 -5.32 -4.64 18.36
CA ASP A 10 -6.40 -4.98 19.30
C ASP A 10 -7.52 -3.91 19.39
N ARG A 11 -7.36 -2.77 18.73
CA ARG A 11 -8.34 -1.67 18.77
C ARG A 11 -9.43 -1.83 17.70
N PRO A 12 -10.60 -1.18 17.85
CA PRO A 12 -11.68 -1.24 16.85
C PRO A 12 -11.32 -0.81 15.43
N GLN A 13 -10.24 -0.04 15.27
CA GLN A 13 -9.68 0.38 13.99
C GLN A 13 -8.18 0.05 13.99
N PRO A 14 -7.80 -1.19 13.65
CA PRO A 14 -6.43 -1.63 13.73
C PRO A 14 -5.56 -0.88 12.71
N PHE A 15 -4.30 -0.65 13.09
CA PHE A 15 -3.32 -0.03 12.21
C PHE A 15 -1.93 -0.66 12.39
N VAL A 16 -1.15 -0.60 11.31
CA VAL A 16 0.28 -0.90 11.31
C VAL A 16 1.01 0.20 10.58
N GLN A 17 1.97 0.84 11.23
CA GLN A 17 2.74 1.95 10.69
C GLN A 17 4.23 1.69 10.82
N VAL A 18 4.99 2.05 9.79
CA VAL A 18 6.45 2.14 9.84
C VAL A 18 6.83 3.60 9.98
N LYS A 19 7.51 3.94 11.06
CA LYS A 19 7.91 5.31 11.39
C LYS A 19 9.42 5.46 11.43
N ASN A 20 9.92 6.61 11.00
CA ASN A 20 11.31 6.98 11.16
C ASN A 20 11.53 7.56 12.57
N LYS A 21 12.46 6.97 13.33
CA LYS A 21 12.79 7.34 14.72
C LYS A 21 13.24 8.80 14.85
N ASN A 22 13.93 9.33 13.85
CA ASN A 22 14.58 10.63 13.94
C ASN A 22 13.60 11.80 13.75
N ASN A 23 12.63 11.66 12.84
CA ASN A 23 11.70 12.72 12.47
C ASN A 23 10.22 12.37 12.70
N GLN A 24 9.94 11.17 13.23
CA GLN A 24 8.59 10.65 13.47
C GLN A 24 7.71 10.55 12.21
N GLN A 25 8.34 10.61 11.03
CA GLN A 25 7.62 10.53 9.76
C GLN A 25 7.12 9.11 9.53
N ILE A 26 5.85 9.00 9.14
CA ILE A 26 5.24 7.75 8.69
C ILE A 26 5.71 7.48 7.27
N VAL A 27 6.36 6.34 7.06
CA VAL A 27 6.92 5.91 5.77
C VAL A 27 6.01 4.89 5.11
N ALA A 28 5.32 4.07 5.89
CA ALA A 28 4.24 3.19 5.44
C ALA A 28 3.13 3.17 6.49
N SER A 29 1.88 3.12 6.05
CA SER A 29 0.71 2.97 6.91
C SER A 29 -0.27 2.00 6.27
N PHE A 30 -0.72 1.04 7.06
CA PHE A 30 -1.75 0.06 6.71
C PHE A 30 -2.89 0.18 7.69
N GLU A 31 -4.08 0.51 7.19
CA GLU A 31 -5.27 0.77 8.01
C GLU A 31 -6.53 0.26 7.32
N GLY A 32 -7.57 -0.05 8.11
CA GLY A 32 -8.88 -0.43 7.60
C GLY A 32 -8.83 -1.62 6.63
N ASN A 33 -9.49 -1.50 5.47
CA ASN A 33 -9.59 -2.58 4.49
C ASN A 33 -8.26 -2.97 3.82
N GLU A 34 -7.26 -2.08 3.81
CA GLU A 34 -5.92 -2.42 3.30
C GLU A 34 -5.25 -3.41 4.25
N LEU A 35 -5.27 -3.09 5.55
CA LEU A 35 -4.73 -3.95 6.59
C LEU A 35 -5.50 -5.27 6.71
N SER A 36 -6.83 -5.24 6.70
CA SER A 36 -7.63 -6.48 6.78
C SER A 36 -7.31 -7.43 5.63
N ARG A 37 -7.18 -6.91 4.40
CA ARG A 37 -6.81 -7.74 3.25
C ARG A 37 -5.39 -8.28 3.38
N ALA A 38 -4.43 -7.45 3.76
CA ALA A 38 -3.05 -7.88 3.95
C ALA A 38 -2.92 -8.99 5.02
N LEU A 39 -3.74 -8.94 6.07
CA LEU A 39 -3.84 -10.00 7.08
C LEU A 39 -4.51 -11.27 6.54
N GLU A 40 -5.61 -11.13 5.79
CA GLU A 40 -6.36 -12.25 5.21
C GLU A 40 -5.56 -13.01 4.14
N TYR A 41 -4.81 -12.30 3.29
CA TYR A 41 -3.95 -12.90 2.27
C TYR A 41 -2.63 -13.44 2.83
N GLY A 42 -2.28 -13.08 4.06
CA GLY A 42 -1.04 -13.49 4.70
C GLY A 42 0.19 -12.65 4.32
N ASP A 43 -0.01 -11.49 3.69
CA ASP A 43 1.06 -10.52 3.42
C ASP A 43 1.62 -9.90 4.70
N ILE A 44 0.77 -9.79 5.74
CA ILE A 44 1.16 -9.39 7.09
C ILE A 44 0.83 -10.53 8.05
N CYS A 45 1.85 -11.05 8.74
CA CYS A 45 1.66 -12.10 9.74
C CYS A 45 1.75 -11.54 11.17
N LEU A 46 0.73 -11.82 11.99
CA LEU A 46 0.65 -11.35 13.39
C LEU A 46 1.78 -11.92 14.27
N SER A 47 2.29 -13.11 13.96
CA SER A 47 3.39 -13.73 14.72
C SER A 47 4.67 -12.91 14.64
N ASP A 48 4.89 -12.19 13.54
CA ASP A 48 6.13 -11.45 13.30
C ASP A 48 6.25 -10.23 14.21
N PHE A 49 5.12 -9.71 14.69
CA PHE A 49 5.07 -8.61 15.66
C PHE A 49 5.38 -9.07 17.10
N SER A 50 5.29 -10.38 17.37
CA SER A 50 5.52 -10.93 18.71
C SER A 50 6.99 -11.25 19.00
N ASP A 51 7.86 -11.29 17.98
CA ASP A 51 9.28 -11.58 18.17
C ASP A 51 10.07 -10.29 18.50
N PRO A 52 10.66 -10.18 19.69
CA PRO A 52 11.42 -8.99 20.10
C PRO A 52 12.83 -8.93 19.50
N ARG A 53 13.28 -9.96 18.76
CA ARG A 53 14.62 -9.98 18.16
C ARG A 53 14.76 -8.85 17.15
N VAL A 54 15.85 -8.09 17.28
CA VAL A 54 16.16 -6.95 16.42
C VAL A 54 16.21 -7.35 14.95
N GLU A 55 16.75 -8.52 14.64
CA GLU A 55 16.84 -9.06 13.28
C GLU A 55 15.45 -9.27 12.67
N THR A 56 14.55 -9.93 13.40
CA THR A 56 13.16 -10.15 12.99
C THR A 56 12.43 -8.82 12.77
N GLN A 57 12.64 -7.85 13.67
CA GLN A 57 12.08 -6.50 13.52
C GLN A 57 12.65 -5.76 12.29
N MET A 58 13.93 -5.96 11.93
CA MET A 58 14.49 -5.41 10.68
C MET A 58 13.75 -5.98 9.47
N GLU A 59 13.58 -7.30 9.44
CA GLU A 59 12.95 -7.99 8.31
C GLU A 59 11.48 -7.63 8.18
N LEU A 60 10.77 -7.47 9.30
CA LEU A 60 9.39 -7.02 9.29
C LEU A 60 9.28 -5.58 8.75
N VAL A 61 10.16 -4.66 9.17
CA VAL A 61 10.21 -3.30 8.60
C VAL A 61 10.42 -3.34 7.09
N LYS A 62 11.39 -4.14 6.60
CA LYS A 62 11.67 -4.26 5.16
C LYS A 62 10.46 -4.82 4.41
N SER A 63 9.83 -5.86 4.95
CA SER A 63 8.67 -6.52 4.35
C SER A 63 7.49 -5.57 4.24
N LEU A 64 7.20 -4.81 5.30
CA LEU A 64 6.14 -3.79 5.29
C LEU A 64 6.42 -2.67 4.28
N LEU A 65 7.66 -2.20 4.17
CA LEU A 65 8.03 -1.19 3.17
C LEU A 65 7.90 -1.72 1.73
N LEU A 66 8.31 -2.98 1.50
CA LEU A 66 8.19 -3.64 0.20
C LEU A 66 6.74 -3.83 -0.20
N LEU A 67 5.90 -4.29 0.74
CA LEU A 67 4.46 -4.45 0.55
C LEU A 67 3.84 -3.11 0.14
N ARG A 68 4.15 -2.04 0.88
CA ARG A 68 3.62 -0.71 0.58
C ARG A 68 4.02 -0.22 -0.81
N CYS A 69 5.29 -0.39 -1.16
CA CYS A 69 5.81 -0.04 -2.48
C CYS A 69 5.09 -0.82 -3.59
N CYS A 70 4.86 -2.12 -3.39
CA CYS A 70 4.14 -2.96 -4.35
C CYS A 70 2.69 -2.47 -4.56
N GLU A 71 2.00 -2.11 -3.48
CA GLU A 71 0.64 -1.57 -3.56
C GLU A 71 0.61 -0.21 -4.27
N ASP A 72 1.53 0.69 -3.96
CA ASP A 72 1.60 2.00 -4.58
C ASP A 72 1.90 1.87 -6.09
N ILE A 73 2.85 1.01 -6.47
CA ILE A 73 3.14 0.69 -7.88
C ILE A 73 1.90 0.08 -8.58
N SER A 74 1.20 -0.84 -7.91
CA SER A 74 0.02 -1.49 -8.48
C SER A 74 -1.12 -0.48 -8.72
N LYS A 75 -1.29 0.48 -7.79
CA LYS A 75 -2.25 1.59 -7.92
C LYS A 75 -1.86 2.49 -9.10
N GLU A 76 -0.60 2.92 -9.19
CA GLU A 76 -0.11 3.75 -10.32
C GLU A 76 -0.31 3.05 -11.67
N ILE A 77 0.03 1.77 -11.78
CA ILE A 77 -0.19 0.97 -12.99
C ILE A 77 -1.67 0.96 -13.36
N THR A 78 -2.55 0.69 -12.40
CA THR A 78 -4.00 0.63 -12.62
C THR A 78 -4.55 1.98 -13.09
N GLU A 79 -4.07 3.08 -12.52
CA GLU A 79 -4.44 4.44 -12.92
C GLU A 79 -3.99 4.76 -14.35
N ILE A 80 -2.77 4.38 -14.74
CA ILE A 80 -2.25 4.59 -16.09
C ILE A 80 -3.09 3.81 -17.12
N TYR A 81 -3.38 2.54 -16.87
CA TYR A 81 -4.21 1.73 -17.77
C TYR A 81 -5.68 2.20 -17.81
N GLY A 82 -6.25 2.62 -16.67
CA GLY A 82 -7.59 3.19 -16.60
C GLY A 82 -7.72 4.52 -17.36
N ALA A 83 -6.72 5.39 -17.26
CA ALA A 83 -6.64 6.66 -17.99
C ALA A 83 -6.47 6.45 -19.51
N ALA A 84 -5.71 5.43 -19.93
CA ALA A 84 -5.57 5.06 -21.33
C ALA A 84 -6.90 4.55 -21.95
N MET A 85 -7.70 3.80 -21.18
CA MET A 85 -8.99 3.28 -21.65
C MET A 85 -10.05 4.39 -21.82
N THR A 86 -10.08 5.36 -20.90
CA THR A 86 -11.02 6.50 -20.94
C THR A 86 -10.69 7.53 -22.02
N SER A 87 -9.40 7.75 -22.31
CA SER A 87 -8.96 8.63 -23.40
C SER A 87 -9.23 8.03 -24.79
N SER A 88 -9.12 6.70 -24.94
CA SER A 88 -9.46 5.99 -26.20
C SER A 88 -10.96 6.10 -26.54
N LEU A 89 -11.85 6.04 -25.55
CA LEU A 89 -13.30 6.25 -25.75
C LEU A 89 -13.67 7.69 -26.13
N ARG A 90 -12.88 8.69 -25.71
CA ARG A 90 -13.12 10.11 -26.03
C ARG A 90 -12.61 10.53 -27.41
N GLY A 91 -11.68 9.77 -27.99
CA GLY A 91 -11.13 10.00 -29.33
C GLY A 91 -11.99 9.47 -30.48
N GLY A 92 -13.02 8.67 -30.21
CA GLY A 92 -13.83 7.96 -31.22
C GLY A 92 -14.99 8.73 -31.85
N ASN A 93 -15.24 10.00 -31.49
CA ASN A 93 -16.45 10.73 -31.92
C ASN A 93 -16.14 12.09 -32.57
N ARG A 94 -15.26 12.11 -33.58
CA ARG A 94 -15.01 13.31 -34.42
C ARG A 94 -15.13 13.11 -35.93
N ASN A 95 -15.51 11.92 -36.41
CA ASN A 95 -15.65 11.65 -37.85
C ASN A 95 -17.00 11.01 -38.19
N ARG A 96 -18.12 11.71 -37.97
CA ARG A 96 -19.37 11.48 -38.73
C ARG A 96 -20.25 12.74 -38.71
N LEU A 97 -19.99 13.61 -39.68
CA LEU A 97 -21.01 14.34 -40.43
C LEU A 97 -20.31 14.83 -41.69
N GLY A 98 -20.17 13.90 -42.64
CA GLY A 98 -20.11 14.26 -44.04
C GLY A 98 -21.51 14.59 -44.54
N ASP A 99 -21.52 15.39 -45.60
CA ASP A 99 -22.56 15.48 -46.62
C ASP A 99 -23.83 16.27 -46.25
N TYR A 100 -23.84 17.56 -46.60
CA TYR A 100 -24.61 18.13 -47.72
C TYR A 100 -24.18 19.58 -48.02
#